data_AF-A0A2G5QZU7-F1
#
_entry.id   AF-A0A2G5QZU7-F1
#
_cell.length_a   1.000
_cell.length_b   1.000
_cell.length_c   1.000
_cell.angle_alpha   90.00
_cell.angle_beta   90.00
_cell.angle_gamma   90.00
#
_symmetry.space_group_name_H-M   'P 1'
#
loop_
_entity.id
_entity.type
_entity.pdbx_description
1 polymer ?
#
loop_
_entity_poly.entity_id
_entity_poly.type
_entity_poly.pdbx_seq_one_letter_code
_entity_poly.pdbx_strand_id
1 'polypeptide(L)'
;MLSGALASIQPVPALRNGGFEQAQEQAAPDGWRNASVPDAGYRVETIDVHPYEGRLAVRLRQDKTAQAKSPGRLAQALDVAPLRGHRVRFSAAVRLVEGDRPPELSMVIVGPDGKPAFANYSRPAPIASHDWAVYTVEADVDALATRLTVGLVLPPGRRGRHGRGNAYRPRAA
;
A
#
# COMPACT_ATOMS: atom_id res chain seq x y z
N MET A 1 -33.87 22.08 30.56
CA MET A 1 -33.77 20.64 30.24
C MET A 1 -32.69 20.50 29.18
N LEU A 2 -31.50 20.04 29.55
CA LEU A 2 -30.38 19.82 28.61
C LEU A 2 -30.58 18.45 27.94
N SER A 3 -30.92 18.44 26.65
CA SER A 3 -30.91 17.22 25.84
C SER A 3 -29.45 16.84 25.56
N GLY A 4 -28.96 15.80 26.22
CA GLY A 4 -27.72 15.13 25.84
C GLY A 4 -27.94 14.31 24.58
N ALA A 5 -27.36 14.74 23.46
CA ALA A 5 -27.27 13.90 22.27
C ALA A 5 -26.31 12.75 22.57
N LEU A 6 -26.82 11.51 22.55
CA LEU A 6 -25.99 10.32 22.53
C LEU A 6 -25.14 10.37 21.25
N ALA A 7 -23.82 10.40 21.40
CA ALA A 7 -22.91 10.25 20.27
C ALA A 7 -23.19 8.88 19.63
N SER A 8 -23.68 8.88 18.39
CA SER A 8 -23.82 7.67 17.60
C SER A 8 -22.42 7.11 17.35
N ILE A 9 -22.14 5.90 17.85
CA ILE A 9 -20.93 5.16 17.48
C ILE A 9 -21.12 4.77 16.01
N GLN A 10 -20.55 5.57 15.11
CA GLN A 10 -20.53 5.22 13.69
C GLN A 10 -19.52 4.07 13.49
N PRO A 11 -19.90 2.99 12.76
CA PRO A 11 -18.96 1.92 12.46
C PRO A 11 -17.80 2.46 11.63
N VAL A 12 -16.58 2.20 12.07
CA VAL A 12 -15.37 2.48 11.26
C VAL A 12 -15.48 1.68 9.95
N PRO A 13 -15.33 2.30 8.78
CA PRO A 13 -15.33 1.60 7.51
C PRO A 13 -14.31 0.46 7.52
N ALA A 14 -14.78 -0.76 7.35
CA ALA A 14 -13.91 -1.92 7.23
C ALA A 14 -13.20 -1.90 5.88
N LEU A 15 -11.92 -2.30 5.87
CA LEU A 15 -11.23 -2.59 4.61
C LEU A 15 -11.94 -3.74 3.90
N ARG A 16 -12.36 -3.52 2.65
CA ARG A 16 -12.79 -4.60 1.77
C ARG A 16 -11.60 -5.52 1.51
N ASN A 17 -11.76 -6.81 1.76
CA ASN A 17 -10.73 -7.83 1.54
C ASN A 17 -9.37 -7.45 2.17
N GLY A 18 -9.38 -6.94 3.41
CA GLY A 18 -8.15 -6.48 4.09
C GLY A 18 -7.14 -7.60 4.37
N GLY A 19 -7.59 -8.85 4.45
CA GLY A 19 -6.74 -10.04 4.56
C GLY A 19 -6.34 -10.67 3.22
N PHE A 20 -6.79 -10.12 2.08
CA PHE A 20 -6.48 -10.61 0.73
C PHE A 20 -6.94 -12.05 0.42
N GLU A 21 -7.86 -12.61 1.21
CA GLU A 21 -8.36 -13.99 1.07
C GLU A 21 -9.29 -14.20 -0.14
N GLN A 22 -9.78 -13.12 -0.74
CA GLN A 22 -10.59 -13.14 -1.95
C GLN A 22 -9.69 -12.81 -3.14
N ALA A 23 -9.13 -13.85 -3.76
CA ALA A 23 -8.29 -13.73 -4.94
C ALA A 23 -9.11 -13.34 -6.18
N GLN A 24 -8.46 -12.65 -7.11
CA GLN A 24 -8.97 -12.42 -8.45
C GLN A 24 -7.88 -12.84 -9.44
N GLU A 25 -8.23 -13.66 -10.44
CA GLU A 25 -7.27 -14.14 -11.42
C GLU A 25 -6.61 -12.95 -12.13
N GLN A 26 -5.27 -12.87 -12.05
CA GLN A 26 -4.43 -11.92 -12.79
C GLN A 26 -4.70 -10.42 -12.49
N ALA A 27 -5.38 -10.10 -11.39
CA ALA A 27 -5.73 -8.73 -11.00
C ALA A 27 -5.37 -8.40 -9.55
N ALA A 28 -5.50 -7.13 -9.17
CA ALA A 28 -5.41 -6.74 -7.77
C ALA A 28 -6.54 -7.42 -6.95
N PRO A 29 -6.32 -7.72 -5.66
CA PRO A 29 -7.35 -8.32 -4.81
C PRO A 29 -8.63 -7.48 -4.82
N ASP A 30 -9.78 -8.13 -4.64
CA ASP A 30 -11.08 -7.45 -4.68
C ASP A 30 -11.12 -6.23 -3.75
N GLY A 31 -11.57 -5.07 -4.27
CA GLY A 31 -11.60 -3.80 -3.52
C GLY A 31 -10.27 -3.03 -3.46
N TRP A 32 -9.16 -3.62 -3.92
CA TRP A 32 -7.87 -2.97 -4.05
C TRP A 32 -7.54 -2.66 -5.51
N ARG A 33 -6.73 -1.64 -5.74
CA ARG A 33 -6.27 -1.24 -7.07
C ARG A 33 -4.75 -1.14 -7.13
N ASN A 34 -4.19 -1.57 -8.25
CA ASN A 34 -2.89 -1.10 -8.69
C ASN A 34 -3.04 0.36 -9.15
N ALA A 35 -2.71 1.30 -8.28
CA ALA A 35 -2.79 2.74 -8.53
C ALA A 35 -1.45 3.32 -9.03
N SER A 36 -0.60 2.47 -9.59
CA SER A 36 0.66 2.87 -10.22
C SER A 36 0.38 3.61 -11.54
N VAL A 37 1.34 4.40 -12.00
CA VAL A 37 1.27 4.96 -13.36
C VAL A 37 1.27 3.79 -14.36
N PRO A 38 0.37 3.79 -15.37
CA PRO A 38 0.39 2.78 -16.43
C PRO A 38 1.78 2.64 -17.05
N ASP A 39 2.15 1.43 -17.44
CA ASP A 39 3.45 1.10 -18.05
C ASP A 39 4.70 1.41 -17.19
N ALA A 40 4.54 1.84 -15.94
CA ALA A 40 5.65 2.00 -14.99
C ALA A 40 6.24 0.65 -14.52
N GLY A 41 5.68 -0.47 -14.97
CA GLY A 41 6.19 -1.81 -14.71
C GLY A 41 5.96 -2.30 -13.28
N TYR A 42 4.91 -1.85 -12.61
CA TYR A 42 4.52 -2.40 -11.32
C TYR A 42 3.37 -3.39 -11.47
N ARG A 43 3.51 -4.52 -10.78
CA ARG A 43 2.49 -5.55 -10.71
C ARG A 43 2.04 -5.75 -9.28
N VAL A 44 0.73 -5.98 -9.15
CA VAL A 44 0.05 -6.39 -7.92
C VAL A 44 -0.50 -7.78 -8.20
N GLU A 45 -0.16 -8.74 -7.36
CA GLU A 45 -0.65 -10.11 -7.48
C GLU A 45 -0.93 -10.70 -6.10
N THR A 46 -1.93 -11.57 -6.04
CA THR A 46 -2.19 -12.37 -4.84
C THR A 46 -1.25 -13.56 -4.83
N ILE A 47 -0.67 -13.89 -3.67
CA ILE A 47 0.29 -14.97 -3.47
C ILE A 47 -0.11 -15.82 -2.27
N ASP A 48 0.27 -17.09 -2.26
CA ASP A 48 0.08 -18.05 -1.17
C ASP A 48 1.41 -18.39 -0.45
N VAL A 49 2.49 -17.68 -0.79
CA VAL A 49 3.83 -17.94 -0.27
C VAL A 49 4.08 -17.14 1.01
N HIS A 50 4.04 -17.86 2.14
CA HIS A 50 4.29 -17.34 3.49
C HIS A 50 3.40 -16.11 3.82
N PRO A 51 2.06 -16.26 3.81
CA PRO A 51 1.17 -15.19 4.23
C PRO A 51 1.37 -14.86 5.73
N TYR A 52 1.02 -13.64 6.13
CA TYR A 52 1.06 -13.25 7.55
C TYR A 52 0.02 -14.02 8.37
N GLU A 53 -1.19 -14.12 7.83
CA GLU A 53 -2.35 -14.80 8.39
C GLU A 53 -3.17 -15.37 7.22
N GLY A 54 -3.94 -16.42 7.46
CA GLY A 54 -4.79 -17.00 6.42
C GLY A 54 -4.00 -17.79 5.36
N ARG A 55 -4.48 -17.74 4.12
CA ARG A 55 -3.91 -18.48 2.97
C ARG A 55 -3.21 -17.56 1.99
N LEU A 56 -3.59 -16.28 1.94
CA LEU A 56 -3.19 -15.37 0.88
C LEU A 56 -2.56 -14.10 1.43
N ALA A 57 -1.69 -13.51 0.63
CA ALA A 57 -1.14 -12.18 0.81
C ALA A 57 -1.08 -11.47 -0.55
N VAL A 58 -0.85 -10.16 -0.54
CA VAL A 58 -0.64 -9.39 -1.76
C VAL A 58 0.83 -9.03 -1.93
N ARG A 59 1.34 -9.17 -3.16
CA ARG A 59 2.69 -8.75 -3.54
C ARG A 59 2.61 -7.58 -4.52
N LEU A 60 3.19 -6.44 -4.13
CA LEU A 60 3.50 -5.33 -5.02
C LEU A 60 4.98 -5.42 -5.41
N ARG A 61 5.27 -5.49 -6.71
CA ARG A 61 6.64 -5.59 -7.23
C ARG A 61 6.84 -4.74 -8.47
N GLN A 62 8.07 -4.30 -8.69
CA GLN A 62 8.50 -3.71 -9.96
C GLN A 62 9.14 -4.78 -10.84
N ASP A 63 8.86 -4.75 -12.14
CA ASP A 63 9.55 -5.58 -13.11
C ASP A 63 10.99 -5.13 -13.30
N LYS A 64 11.93 -6.09 -13.30
CA LYS A 64 13.38 -5.82 -13.37
C LYS A 64 13.81 -5.09 -14.65
N THR A 65 13.04 -5.19 -15.72
CA THR A 65 13.29 -4.52 -17.01
C THR A 65 12.69 -3.12 -17.11
N ALA A 66 11.78 -2.75 -16.21
CA ALA A 66 11.10 -1.47 -16.24
C ALA A 66 11.92 -0.40 -15.52
N GLN A 67 12.19 0.72 -16.20
CA GLN A 67 12.80 1.89 -15.58
C GLN A 67 11.70 2.83 -15.05
N ALA A 68 11.14 2.49 -13.89
CA ALA A 68 10.13 3.32 -13.25
C ALA A 68 10.72 4.64 -12.76
N LYS A 69 10.10 5.76 -13.14
CA LYS A 69 10.37 7.08 -12.53
C LYS A 69 9.38 7.42 -11.42
N SER A 70 8.22 6.77 -11.45
CA SER A 70 7.13 6.93 -10.49
C SER A 70 7.04 5.71 -9.57
N PRO A 71 6.60 5.87 -8.31
CA PRO A 71 6.45 4.74 -7.39
C PRO A 71 5.26 3.86 -7.78
N GLY A 72 5.36 2.59 -7.40
CA GLY A 72 4.27 1.63 -7.45
C GLY A 72 3.31 1.86 -6.30
N ARG A 73 2.02 1.63 -6.52
CA ARG A 73 0.99 1.84 -5.50
C ARG A 73 -0.04 0.73 -5.50
N LEU A 74 -0.30 0.19 -4.32
CA LEU A 74 -1.49 -0.59 -4.00
C LEU A 74 -2.37 0.27 -3.11
N ALA A 75 -3.65 0.44 -3.46
CA ALA A 75 -4.53 1.35 -2.72
C ALA A 75 -5.96 0.85 -2.64
N GLN A 76 -6.66 1.23 -1.56
CA GLN A 76 -8.10 1.12 -1.41
C GLN A 76 -8.68 2.48 -1.00
N ALA A 77 -9.77 2.89 -1.66
CA ALA A 77 -10.52 4.07 -1.25
C ALA A 77 -11.52 3.68 -0.15
N LEU A 78 -11.68 4.53 0.85
CA LEU A 78 -12.61 4.32 1.95
C LEU A 78 -13.65 5.43 1.96
N ASP A 79 -14.86 5.11 2.43
CA ASP A 79 -15.83 6.15 2.75
C ASP A 79 -15.26 7.02 3.87
N VAL A 80 -15.05 8.30 3.56
CA VAL A 80 -14.47 9.26 4.49
C VAL A 80 -15.53 9.87 5.40
N ALA A 81 -16.82 9.81 5.03
CA ALA A 81 -17.91 10.47 5.75
C ALA A 81 -17.95 10.13 7.25
N PRO A 82 -17.88 8.85 7.67
CA PRO A 82 -17.89 8.51 9.10
C PRO A 82 -16.56 8.78 9.82
N LEU A 83 -15.51 9.16 9.08
CA LEU A 83 -14.17 9.38 9.62
C LEU A 83 -13.82 10.85 9.81
N ARG A 84 -14.61 11.77 9.22
CA ARG A 84 -14.44 13.22 9.33
C ARG A 84 -14.40 13.68 10.79
N GLY A 85 -13.43 14.52 11.12
CA GLY A 85 -13.24 15.04 12.48
C GLY A 85 -12.61 14.05 13.45
N HIS A 86 -12.22 12.86 13.00
CA HIS A 86 -11.58 11.84 13.82
C HIS A 86 -10.11 11.63 13.46
N ARG A 87 -9.33 11.18 14.44
CA ARG A 87 -8.02 10.59 14.20
C ARG A 87 -8.19 9.14 13.79
N VAL A 88 -7.60 8.77 12.66
CA VAL A 88 -7.67 7.42 12.11
C VAL A 88 -6.31 6.75 12.10
N ARG A 89 -6.33 5.42 12.18
CA ARG A 89 -5.14 4.56 12.14
C ARG A 89 -5.31 3.52 11.04
N PHE A 90 -4.32 3.41 10.16
CA PHE A 90 -4.21 2.31 9.21
C PHE A 90 -3.00 1.45 9.58
N SER A 91 -3.21 0.15 9.73
CA SER A 91 -2.14 -0.81 10.04
C SER A 91 -2.15 -1.95 9.04
N ALA A 92 -0.95 -2.47 8.74
CA ALA A 92 -0.77 -3.63 7.89
C ALA A 92 0.47 -4.42 8.30
N ALA A 93 0.39 -5.75 8.21
CA ALA A 93 1.57 -6.59 8.23
C ALA A 93 2.29 -6.48 6.87
N VAL A 94 3.58 -6.16 6.90
CA VAL A 94 4.39 -5.99 5.68
C VAL A 94 5.73 -6.68 5.89
N ARG A 95 6.26 -7.28 4.82
CA ARG A 95 7.65 -7.74 4.73
C ARG A 95 8.27 -7.32 3.41
N LEU A 96 9.57 -7.04 3.43
CA LEU A 96 10.37 -6.79 2.24
C LEU A 96 10.84 -8.13 1.65
N VAL A 97 10.54 -8.40 0.39
CA VAL A 97 11.02 -9.62 -0.30
C VAL A 97 12.40 -9.36 -0.90
N GLU A 98 12.49 -8.39 -1.81
CA GLU A 98 13.70 -7.95 -2.48
C GLU A 98 13.62 -6.43 -2.68
N GLY A 99 14.77 -5.73 -2.65
CA GLY A 99 14.85 -4.30 -2.93
C GLY A 99 15.82 -3.56 -2.02
N ASP A 100 16.32 -2.43 -2.50
CA ASP A 100 17.26 -1.56 -1.78
C ASP A 100 16.59 -0.32 -1.18
N ARG A 101 15.30 -0.12 -1.47
CA ARG A 101 14.48 0.96 -0.92
C ARG A 101 13.26 0.37 -0.21
N PRO A 102 13.05 0.68 1.07
CA PRO A 102 11.92 0.17 1.83
C PRO A 102 10.61 0.74 1.26
N PRO A 103 9.53 -0.06 1.18
CA PRO A 103 8.20 0.47 0.92
C PRO A 103 7.69 1.29 2.10
N GLU A 104 6.58 1.99 1.88
CA GLU A 104 5.93 2.83 2.88
C GLU A 104 4.43 2.56 2.91
N LEU A 105 3.83 2.52 4.11
CA LEU A 105 2.38 2.64 4.20
C LEU A 105 1.99 4.07 3.81
N SER A 106 0.89 4.21 3.08
CA SER A 106 0.35 5.50 2.69
C SER A 106 -1.06 5.68 3.20
N MET A 107 -1.34 6.90 3.63
CA MET A 107 -2.66 7.43 3.87
C MET A 107 -2.75 8.78 3.16
N VAL A 108 -3.74 8.91 2.28
CA VAL A 108 -3.99 10.13 1.51
C VAL A 108 -5.39 10.62 1.83
N ILE A 109 -5.45 11.75 2.53
CA ILE A 109 -6.67 12.50 2.81
C ILE A 109 -6.70 13.69 1.86
N VAL A 110 -7.84 13.94 1.23
CA VAL A 110 -8.08 15.12 0.39
C VAL A 110 -9.10 16.01 1.07
N GLY A 111 -8.73 17.27 1.27
CA GLY A 111 -9.60 18.29 1.86
C GLY A 111 -10.65 18.84 0.87
N PRO A 112 -11.42 19.84 1.28
CA PRO A 112 -12.38 20.51 0.42
C PRO A 112 -11.73 21.31 -0.73
N ASP A 113 -10.47 21.71 -0.58
CA ASP A 113 -9.69 22.43 -1.61
C ASP A 113 -9.12 21.49 -2.70
N GLY A 114 -9.40 20.18 -2.60
CA GLY A 114 -8.92 19.18 -3.54
C GLY A 114 -7.44 18.81 -3.38
N LYS A 115 -6.72 19.38 -2.41
CA LYS A 115 -5.29 19.10 -2.23
C LYS A 115 -5.07 17.90 -1.31
N PRO A 116 -4.13 17.00 -1.65
CA PRO A 116 -3.70 15.94 -0.74
C PRO A 116 -2.98 16.50 0.50
N ALA A 117 -3.40 16.07 1.68
CA ALA A 117 -2.89 16.56 2.98
C ALA A 117 -1.71 15.75 3.58
N PHE A 118 -1.37 14.58 3.01
CA PHE A 118 -0.26 13.68 3.41
C PHE A 118 -0.36 12.98 4.79
N ALA A 119 0.30 11.81 4.93
CA ALA A 119 1.55 11.61 5.70
C ALA A 119 2.15 10.21 5.48
N ASN A 120 3.44 10.12 5.12
CA ASN A 120 4.23 8.89 5.14
C ASN A 120 5.19 8.94 6.33
N TYR A 121 4.80 8.34 7.45
CA TYR A 121 5.73 7.87 8.46
C TYR A 121 5.20 6.54 8.98
N SER A 122 5.60 5.44 8.34
CA SER A 122 5.41 4.11 8.91
C SER A 122 6.12 4.06 10.27
N ARG A 123 5.46 3.49 11.28
CA ARG A 123 6.14 3.09 12.52
C ARG A 123 5.93 1.60 12.76
N PRO A 124 7.00 0.85 13.09
CA PRO A 124 8.41 1.27 13.05
C PRO A 124 8.86 1.64 11.61
N ALA A 125 9.85 2.51 11.45
CA ALA A 125 10.47 2.78 10.14
C ALA A 125 11.96 2.43 10.19
N PRO A 126 12.56 2.00 9.08
CA PRO A 126 11.95 1.70 7.77
C PRO A 126 11.24 0.33 7.73
N ILE A 127 10.38 0.11 6.72
CA ILE A 127 9.88 -1.24 6.39
C ILE A 127 10.99 -2.03 5.68
N ALA A 128 11.98 -2.50 6.44
CA ALA A 128 13.15 -3.20 5.92
C ALA A 128 13.23 -4.68 6.34
N SER A 129 12.31 -5.13 7.20
CA SER A 129 12.28 -6.51 7.69
C SER A 129 11.94 -7.49 6.56
N HIS A 130 12.70 -8.58 6.46
CA HIS A 130 12.34 -9.71 5.61
C HIS A 130 11.31 -10.64 6.26
N ASP A 131 11.16 -10.54 7.58
CA ASP A 131 10.07 -11.15 8.34
C ASP A 131 8.87 -10.22 8.40
N TRP A 132 7.68 -10.79 8.59
CA TRP A 132 6.46 -10.00 8.78
C TRP A 132 6.55 -9.15 10.04
N ALA A 133 6.26 -7.86 9.90
CA ALA A 133 6.06 -6.95 11.01
C ALA A 133 4.85 -6.06 10.75
N VAL A 134 4.17 -5.65 11.82
CA VAL A 134 3.02 -4.75 11.73
C VAL A 134 3.52 -3.31 11.72
N TYR A 135 3.07 -2.56 10.73
CA TYR A 135 3.37 -1.15 10.55
C TYR A 135 2.09 -0.33 10.61
N THR A 136 2.21 0.91 11.06
CA THR A 136 1.07 1.80 11.22
C THR A 136 1.34 3.20 10.67
N VAL A 137 0.31 3.83 10.11
CA VAL A 137 0.22 5.27 9.83
C VAL A 137 -1.05 5.84 10.46
N GLU A 138 -0.96 7.05 11.00
CA GLU A 138 -2.06 7.76 11.63
C GLU A 138 -2.19 9.17 11.06
N ALA A 139 -3.41 9.67 10.95
CA ALA A 139 -3.68 11.05 10.58
C ALA A 139 -5.02 11.53 11.15
N ASP A 140 -5.14 12.84 11.32
CA ASP A 140 -6.42 13.49 11.60
C ASP A 140 -7.16 13.71 10.28
N VAL A 141 -8.43 13.33 10.22
CA VAL A 141 -9.28 13.53 9.04
C VAL A 141 -10.02 14.84 9.20
N ASP A 142 -9.78 15.76 8.27
CA ASP A 142 -10.47 17.04 8.22
C ASP A 142 -12.00 16.85 8.21
N ALA A 143 -12.72 17.74 8.90
CA ALA A 143 -14.19 17.67 9.00
C ALA A 143 -14.89 17.79 7.64
N LEU A 144 -14.21 18.38 6.65
CA LEU A 144 -14.66 18.56 5.27
C LEU A 144 -13.89 17.68 4.29
N ALA A 145 -13.17 16.66 4.77
CA ALA A 145 -12.45 15.73 3.91
C ALA A 145 -13.38 15.08 2.89
N THR A 146 -12.95 15.06 1.63
CA THR A 146 -13.75 14.56 0.49
C THR A 146 -13.32 13.16 0.06
N ARG A 147 -12.10 12.76 0.40
CA ARG A 147 -11.56 11.43 0.05
C ARG A 147 -10.55 10.95 1.08
N LEU A 148 -10.60 9.66 1.36
CA LEU A 148 -9.57 8.91 2.08
C LEU A 148 -9.12 7.73 1.21
N THR A 149 -7.81 7.53 1.11
CA THR A 149 -7.22 6.35 0.46
C THR A 149 -6.06 5.84 1.31
N VAL A 150 -6.00 4.52 1.48
CA VAL A 150 -4.93 3.84 2.23
C VAL A 150 -4.24 2.81 1.37
N GLY A 151 -3.01 2.44 1.71
CA GLY A 151 -2.33 1.30 1.10
C GLY A 151 -0.83 1.33 1.22
N LEU A 152 -0.13 0.81 0.20
CA LEU A 152 1.31 0.63 0.17
C LEU A 152 1.92 1.36 -1.03
N VAL A 153 3.05 2.02 -0.81
CA VAL A 153 3.86 2.67 -1.85
C VAL A 153 5.19 1.94 -1.93
N LEU A 154 5.55 1.51 -3.14
CA LEU A 154 6.87 0.96 -3.45
C LEU A 154 7.67 2.02 -4.21
N PRO A 155 8.73 2.61 -3.62
CA PRO A 155 9.62 3.50 -4.35
C PRO A 155 10.22 2.80 -5.58
N PRO A 156 10.51 3.53 -6.68
CA PRO A 156 11.23 2.93 -7.80
C PRO A 156 12.52 2.23 -7.35
N GLY A 157 12.91 1.13 -7.99
CA GLY A 157 14.28 0.61 -7.79
C GLY A 157 15.32 1.69 -8.10
N ARG A 158 16.46 1.71 -7.40
CA ARG A 158 17.58 2.53 -7.87
C ARG A 158 18.05 1.99 -9.23
N ARG A 159 18.59 2.89 -10.08
CA ARG A 159 19.35 2.46 -11.26
C ARG A 159 20.52 1.58 -10.80
N GLY A 160 20.39 0.26 -10.94
CA GLY A 160 21.55 -0.61 -10.97
C GLY A 160 22.37 -0.24 -12.22
N ARG A 161 23.66 0.07 -12.03
CA ARG A 161 24.65 -0.02 -13.12
C ARG A 161 24.35 -1.29 -13.88
N HIS A 162 24.05 -1.18 -15.17
CA HIS A 162 24.00 -2.33 -16.05
C HIS A 162 25.23 -3.19 -15.76
N GLY A 163 25.01 -4.37 -15.18
CA GLY A 163 25.98 -5.43 -15.27
C GLY A 163 26.26 -5.59 -16.75
N ARG A 164 27.50 -5.30 -17.17
CA ARG A 164 27.99 -5.80 -18.44
C ARG A 164 27.67 -7.29 -18.45
N GLY A 165 26.97 -7.74 -19.48
CA GLY A 165 26.52 -9.11 -19.56
C GLY A 165 27.67 -10.07 -19.29
N ASN A 166 27.47 -10.99 -18.36
CA ASN A 166 28.17 -12.27 -18.45
C ASN A 166 27.55 -12.98 -19.65
N ALA A 167 28.08 -12.71 -20.84
CA ALA A 167 27.92 -13.58 -21.97
C ALA A 167 28.58 -14.91 -21.60
N TYR A 168 27.76 -15.88 -21.23
CA TYR A 168 28.18 -17.27 -21.10
C TYR A 168 28.61 -17.73 -22.50
N ARG A 169 29.91 -17.79 -22.78
CA ARG A 169 30.42 -18.49 -23.95
C ARG A 169 30.45 -19.99 -23.62
N PRO A 170 29.71 -20.86 -24.32
CA PRO A 170 29.98 -22.29 -24.21
C PRO A 170 31.40 -22.56 -24.74
N ARG A 171 32.22 -23.26 -23.95
CA ARG A 171 33.42 -23.94 -24.46
C ARG A 171 32.92 -25.07 -25.35
N ALA A 172 33.24 -25.01 -26.64
CA ALA A 172 33.23 -26.20 -27.47
C ALA A 172 34.36 -27.12 -26.95
N ALA A 173 34.01 -28.38 -26.70
CA ALA A 173 34.96 -29.48 -26.70
C ALA A 173 35.27 -29.87 -28.15
#